data_AF-A0A7V9S5B8-F1
#
_entry.id   AF-A0A7V9S5B8-F1
#
_cell.length_a   1.000
_cell.length_b   1.000
_cell.length_c   1.000
_cell.angle_alpha   90.00
_cell.angle_beta   90.00
_cell.angle_gamma   90.00
#
_symmetry.space_group_name_H-M   'P 1'
#
loop_
_entity.id
_entity.type
_entity.pdbx_description
1 polymer ?
#
loop_
_entity_poly.entity_id
_entity_poly.type
_entity_poly.pdbx_seq_one_letter_code
_entity_poly.pdbx_strand_id
1 'polypeptide(L)'
;MISSDLTRNIKVSVKTAVGQLNYILKQVDNEQQAVNVLLQLKAVQAILSKTTYELLDDTYRKALAEKISSAYQNCPGNCGNEEIIERLRKLFPDFALEDVPEKLKEVQQVETSLQKYLSNNLDTPHPLD
;
A
#
# COMPACT_ATOMS: atom_id res chain seq x y z
N MET A 1 -9.85 1.12 2.63
CA MET A 1 -10.42 -0.21 2.29
C MET A 1 -10.16 -0.44 0.81
N ILE A 2 -9.75 -1.64 0.37
CA ILE A 2 -9.54 -1.92 -1.06
C ILE A 2 -10.88 -1.70 -1.79
N SER A 3 -10.88 -0.93 -2.88
CA SER A 3 -12.11 -0.65 -3.64
C SER A 3 -12.74 -1.95 -4.18
N SER A 4 -14.06 -1.97 -4.33
CA SER A 4 -14.77 -3.13 -4.91
C SER A 4 -14.30 -3.42 -6.34
N ASP A 5 -14.00 -2.36 -7.08
CA ASP A 5 -13.52 -2.43 -8.46
C ASP A 5 -12.11 -3.00 -8.53
N LEU A 6 -11.18 -2.53 -7.68
CA LEU A 6 -9.84 -3.12 -7.58
C LEU A 6 -9.92 -4.59 -7.15
N THR A 7 -10.78 -4.90 -6.18
CA THR A 7 -10.99 -6.30 -5.73
C THR A 7 -11.46 -7.19 -6.89
N ARG A 8 -12.39 -6.71 -7.71
CA ARG A 8 -12.84 -7.44 -8.91
C ARG A 8 -11.71 -7.61 -9.91
N ASN A 9 -10.93 -6.57 -10.17
CA ASN A 9 -9.82 -6.60 -11.14
C ASN A 9 -8.72 -7.57 -10.70
N ILE A 10 -8.29 -7.52 -9.43
CA ILE A 10 -7.32 -8.47 -8.86
C ILE A 10 -7.82 -9.91 -9.02
N LYS A 11 -9.10 -10.19 -8.70
CA LYS A 11 -9.67 -11.54 -8.87
C LYS A 11 -9.62 -12.01 -10.32
N VAL A 12 -9.90 -11.14 -11.28
CA VAL A 12 -9.82 -11.47 -12.71
C VAL A 12 -8.37 -11.75 -13.12
N SER A 13 -7.43 -10.87 -12.77
CA SER A 13 -6.01 -11.04 -13.07
C SER A 13 -5.44 -12.35 -12.50
N VAL A 14 -5.74 -12.65 -11.23
CA VAL A 14 -5.29 -13.89 -10.58
C VAL A 14 -5.89 -15.12 -11.25
N LYS A 15 -7.19 -15.12 -11.58
CA LYS A 15 -7.81 -16.24 -12.30
C LYS A 15 -7.17 -16.47 -13.67
N THR A 16 -6.85 -15.39 -14.39
CA THR A 16 -6.13 -15.47 -15.67
C THR A 16 -4.74 -16.09 -15.47
N ALA A 17 -3.97 -15.63 -14.49
CA ALA A 17 -2.66 -16.19 -14.18
C ALA A 17 -2.73 -17.68 -13.81
N VAL A 18 -3.74 -18.10 -13.02
CA VAL A 18 -3.99 -19.51 -12.71
C VAL A 18 -4.26 -20.33 -13.97
N GLY A 19 -5.03 -19.80 -14.92
CA GLY A 19 -5.26 -20.46 -16.21
C GLY A 19 -3.97 -20.69 -16.99
N GLN A 20 -3.09 -19.69 -17.03
CA GLN A 20 -1.79 -19.77 -17.72
C GLN A 20 -0.83 -20.74 -17.00
N LEU A 21 -0.78 -20.70 -15.67
CA LEU A 21 -0.01 -21.65 -14.85
C LEU A 21 -0.46 -23.09 -15.06
N ASN A 22 -1.77 -23.33 -15.14
CA ASN A 22 -2.32 -24.65 -15.45
C ASN A 22 -1.92 -25.15 -16.85
N TYR A 23 -1.84 -24.24 -17.84
CA TYR A 23 -1.33 -24.60 -19.16
C TYR A 23 0.16 -24.98 -19.09
N ILE A 24 0.98 -24.18 -18.39
CA ILE A 24 2.41 -24.45 -18.20
C ILE A 24 2.61 -25.83 -17.57
N LEU A 25 1.93 -26.13 -16.46
CA LEU A 25 2.02 -27.42 -15.78
C LEU A 25 1.70 -28.61 -16.70
N LYS A 26 0.76 -28.45 -17.64
CA LYS A 26 0.38 -29.51 -18.58
C LYS A 26 1.36 -29.69 -19.74
N GLN A 27 2.13 -28.67 -20.10
CA GLN A 27 2.92 -28.63 -21.34
C GLN A 27 4.43 -28.55 -21.11
N VAL A 28 4.88 -28.39 -19.87
CA VAL A 28 6.30 -28.19 -19.54
C VAL A 28 7.19 -29.35 -19.98
N ASP A 29 6.67 -30.58 -19.99
CA ASP A 29 7.39 -31.78 -20.41
C ASP A 29 7.35 -32.01 -21.94
N ASN A 30 6.67 -31.15 -22.70
CA ASN A 30 6.56 -31.25 -24.15
C ASN A 30 7.51 -30.23 -24.82
N GLU A 31 8.64 -30.72 -25.34
CA GLU A 31 9.65 -29.88 -26.00
C GLU A 31 9.08 -29.02 -27.14
N GLN A 32 8.09 -29.53 -27.89
CA GLN A 32 7.45 -28.78 -28.98
C GLN A 32 6.66 -27.56 -28.47
N GLN A 33 6.34 -27.51 -27.18
CA GLN A 33 5.62 -26.42 -26.53
C GLN A 33 6.53 -25.47 -25.77
N ALA A 34 7.86 -25.67 -25.77
CA ALA A 34 8.79 -24.86 -24.97
C ALA A 34 8.64 -23.35 -25.21
N VAL A 35 8.44 -22.92 -26.47
CA VAL A 35 8.20 -21.50 -26.81
C VAL A 35 6.91 -20.98 -26.20
N ASN A 36 5.83 -21.77 -26.25
CA ASN A 36 4.54 -21.39 -25.68
C ASN A 36 4.61 -21.36 -24.15
N VAL A 37 5.27 -22.33 -23.52
CA VAL A 37 5.52 -22.34 -22.07
C VAL A 37 6.28 -21.09 -21.64
N LEU A 38 7.36 -20.74 -22.35
CA LEU A 38 8.12 -19.52 -22.08
C LEU A 38 7.25 -18.25 -22.20
N LEU A 39 6.41 -18.17 -23.24
CA LEU A 39 5.50 -17.04 -23.43
C LEU A 39 4.48 -16.93 -22.29
N GLN A 40 3.90 -18.05 -21.85
CA GLN A 40 2.95 -18.07 -20.75
C GLN A 40 3.61 -17.68 -19.42
N LEU A 41 4.84 -18.14 -19.16
CA LEU A 41 5.59 -17.73 -17.96
C LEU A 41 5.80 -16.22 -17.91
N LYS A 42 6.21 -15.61 -19.03
CA LYS A 42 6.35 -14.16 -19.15
C LYS A 42 5.02 -13.43 -18.95
N ALA A 43 3.93 -13.98 -19.50
CA ALA A 43 2.60 -13.41 -19.33
C ALA A 43 2.15 -13.44 -17.86
N VAL A 44 2.35 -14.56 -17.16
CA VAL A 44 2.07 -14.68 -15.72
C VAL A 44 2.86 -13.64 -14.93
N GLN A 45 4.17 -13.51 -15.20
CA GLN A 45 5.01 -12.52 -14.54
C GLN A 45 4.46 -11.10 -14.72
N ALA A 46 4.12 -10.72 -15.96
CA ALA A 46 3.58 -9.40 -16.25
C ALA A 46 2.23 -9.14 -15.56
N ILE A 47 1.32 -10.14 -15.53
CA ILE A 47 0.03 -10.04 -14.85
C ILE A 47 0.22 -9.83 -13.36
N LEU A 48 1.10 -10.63 -12.73
CA LEU A 48 1.33 -10.54 -11.29
C LEU A 48 2.00 -9.23 -10.92
N SER A 49 3.03 -8.80 -11.65
CA SER A 49 3.68 -7.50 -11.43
C SER A 49 2.68 -6.35 -11.53
N LYS A 50 1.86 -6.32 -12.60
CA LYS A 50 0.83 -5.30 -12.78
C LYS A 50 -0.18 -5.29 -11.62
N THR A 51 -0.67 -6.47 -11.24
CA THR A 51 -1.67 -6.61 -10.16
C THR A 51 -1.10 -6.13 -8.82
N THR A 52 0.17 -6.42 -8.53
CA THR A 52 0.88 -5.91 -7.36
C THR A 52 0.95 -4.39 -7.37
N TYR A 53 1.33 -3.78 -8.50
CA TYR A 53 1.38 -2.33 -8.61
C TYR A 53 0.02 -1.66 -8.44
N GLU A 54 -1.04 -2.21 -9.04
CA GLU A 54 -2.41 -1.68 -8.88
C GLU A 54 -2.86 -1.72 -7.41
N LEU A 55 -2.53 -2.80 -6.68
CA LEU A 55 -2.81 -2.90 -5.26
C LEU A 55 -2.03 -1.88 -4.43
N LEU A 56 -0.72 -1.75 -4.69
CA LEU A 56 0.15 -0.79 -4.02
C LEU A 56 -0.32 0.66 -4.21
N ASP A 57 -0.68 1.03 -5.43
CA ASP A 57 -1.10 2.38 -5.75
C ASP A 57 -2.49 2.73 -5.18
N ASP A 58 -3.51 1.90 -5.44
CA ASP A 58 -4.89 2.21 -5.04
C ASP A 58 -5.10 2.07 -3.52
N THR A 59 -4.44 1.11 -2.89
CA THR A 59 -4.68 0.82 -1.47
C THR A 59 -3.66 1.49 -0.56
N TYR A 60 -2.37 1.35 -0.86
CA TYR A 60 -1.33 1.75 0.08
C TYR A 60 -0.93 3.21 -0.12
N ARG A 61 -0.79 3.68 -1.35
CA ARG A 61 -0.37 5.06 -1.62
C ARG A 61 -1.45 6.06 -1.21
N LYS A 62 -2.71 5.78 -1.53
CA LYS A 62 -3.85 6.60 -1.07
C LYS A 62 -3.98 6.63 0.45
N ALA A 63 -3.93 5.46 1.11
CA ALA A 63 -4.00 5.39 2.57
C ALA A 63 -2.83 6.13 3.24
N LEU A 64 -1.62 6.04 2.66
CA LEU A 64 -0.45 6.74 3.15
C LEU A 64 -0.62 8.26 3.01
N ALA A 65 -1.14 8.76 1.87
CA ALA A 65 -1.45 10.18 1.68
C ALA A 65 -2.44 10.70 2.73
N GLU A 66 -3.54 9.97 2.94
CA GLU A 66 -4.58 10.32 3.90
C GLU A 66 -4.03 10.43 5.32
N LYS A 67 -3.24 9.44 5.75
CA LYS A 67 -2.64 9.43 7.10
C LYS A 67 -1.59 10.52 7.28
N ILE A 68 -0.75 10.78 6.29
CA ILE A 68 0.21 11.90 6.34
C ILE A 68 -0.53 13.23 6.46
N SER A 69 -1.59 13.44 5.66
CA SER A 69 -2.40 14.65 5.73
C SER A 69 -3.07 14.81 7.10
N SER A 70 -3.64 13.73 7.64
CA SER A 70 -4.24 13.70 8.98
C SER A 70 -3.22 14.04 10.07
N ALA A 71 -2.05 13.42 10.05
CA ALA A 71 -0.98 13.67 11.02
C ALA A 71 -0.50 15.13 10.96
N TYR A 72 -0.37 15.70 9.75
CA TYR A 72 0.00 17.11 9.56
C TYR A 72 -1.07 18.08 10.10
N GLN A 73 -2.35 17.82 9.80
CA GLN A 73 -3.45 18.68 10.26
C GLN A 73 -3.62 18.66 11.79
N ASN A 74 -3.36 17.51 12.41
CA ASN A 74 -3.57 17.33 13.85
C ASN A 74 -2.33 17.61 14.71
N CYS A 75 -1.15 17.87 14.12
CA CYS A 75 0.03 18.25 14.88
C CYS A 75 0.04 19.78 15.15
N PRO A 76 -0.04 20.23 16.41
CA PRO A 76 -0.01 21.66 16.76
C PRO A 76 1.36 22.34 16.61
N GLY A 77 2.37 21.64 16.06
CA GLY A 77 3.74 22.14 15.89
C GLY A 77 4.71 21.83 17.05
N ASN A 78 4.24 21.16 18.11
CA ASN A 78 5.04 20.65 19.23
C ASN A 78 4.59 19.23 19.68
N CYS A 79 4.05 18.43 18.76
CA CYS A 79 3.69 17.02 18.94
C CYS A 79 4.87 16.02 19.03
N GLY A 80 6.13 16.46 18.94
CA GLY A 80 7.33 15.63 19.08
C GLY A 80 7.67 14.75 17.87
N ASN A 81 6.94 14.91 16.77
CA ASN A 81 7.14 14.18 15.50
C ASN A 81 7.08 15.10 14.27
N GLU A 82 7.23 16.41 14.45
CA GLU A 82 7.06 17.44 13.42
C GLU A 82 7.99 17.21 12.23
N GLU A 83 9.27 16.95 12.52
CA GLU A 83 10.29 16.73 11.49
C GLU A 83 9.97 15.48 10.65
N ILE A 84 9.46 14.43 11.30
CA ILE A 84 9.10 13.17 10.66
C ILE A 84 7.85 13.37 9.79
N ILE A 85 6.82 14.05 10.31
CA ILE A 85 5.58 14.33 9.56
C ILE A 85 5.88 15.19 8.33
N GLU A 86 6.68 16.24 8.49
CA GLU A 86 7.05 17.16 7.41
C GLU A 86 7.95 16.48 6.36
N ARG A 87 8.87 15.62 6.80
CA ARG A 87 9.70 14.79 5.91
C ARG A 87 8.83 13.83 5.10
N LEU A 88 7.93 13.10 5.77
CA LEU A 88 7.05 12.13 5.11
C LEU A 88 6.13 12.83 4.09
N ARG A 89 5.61 14.02 4.42
CA ARG A 89 4.82 14.83 3.49
C ARG A 89 5.58 15.25 2.24
N LYS A 90 6.83 15.69 2.38
CA LYS A 90 7.66 16.13 1.25
C LYS A 90 8.09 14.98 0.34
N LEU A 91 8.44 13.84 0.94
CA LEU A 91 8.97 12.69 0.20
C LEU A 91 7.88 11.74 -0.33
N PHE A 92 6.64 11.85 0.18
CA PHE A 92 5.53 11.00 -0.22
C PHE A 92 5.32 10.86 -1.75
N PRO A 93 5.36 11.95 -2.54
CA PRO A 93 5.22 11.86 -3.99
C PRO A 93 6.29 10.98 -4.66
N ASP A 94 7.48 10.92 -4.05
CA ASP A 94 8.67 10.28 -4.62
C ASP A 94 8.96 8.88 -4.04
N PHE A 95 8.11 8.37 -3.13
CA PHE A 95 8.28 7.01 -2.61
C PHE A 95 8.13 5.96 -3.72
N ALA A 96 9.10 5.05 -3.79
CA ALA A 96 9.02 3.88 -4.64
C ALA A 96 7.84 3.01 -4.20
N LEU A 97 7.12 2.43 -5.17
CA LEU A 97 5.90 1.65 -4.90
C LEU A 97 6.18 0.44 -4.00
N GLU A 98 7.34 -0.19 -4.13
CA GLU A 98 7.79 -1.28 -3.25
C GLU A 98 7.94 -0.87 -1.78
N ASP A 99 8.27 0.39 -1.49
CA ASP A 99 8.52 0.89 -0.13
C ASP A 99 7.25 1.37 0.59
N VAL A 100 6.16 1.58 -0.17
CA VAL A 100 4.90 2.14 0.34
C VAL A 100 4.32 1.34 1.51
N PRO A 101 4.32 -0.01 1.52
CA PRO A 101 3.81 -0.79 2.66
C PRO A 101 4.60 -0.56 3.95
N GLU A 102 5.92 -0.38 3.86
CA GLU A 102 6.76 -0.12 5.03
C GLU A 102 6.56 1.31 5.54
N LYS A 103 6.53 2.29 4.64
CA LYS A 103 6.25 3.69 4.97
C LYS A 103 4.87 3.88 5.60
N LEU A 104 3.87 3.09 5.18
CA LEU A 104 2.55 3.09 5.80
C LEU A 104 2.57 2.64 7.26
N LYS A 105 3.39 1.65 7.61
CA LYS A 105 3.57 1.22 9.01
C LYS A 105 4.20 2.33 9.85
N GLU A 106 5.21 3.01 9.31
CA GLU A 106 5.90 4.12 9.96
C GLU A 106 4.93 5.26 10.30
N VAL A 107 4.11 5.70 9.33
CA VAL A 107 3.09 6.73 9.56
C VAL A 107 2.05 6.29 10.60
N GLN A 108 1.66 5.02 10.61
CA GLN A 108 0.67 4.51 11.56
C GLN A 108 1.19 4.51 13.01
N GLN A 109 2.49 4.30 13.21
CA GLN A 109 3.14 4.44 14.51
C GLN A 109 3.15 5.91 14.98
N VAL A 110 3.40 6.84 14.05
CA VAL A 110 3.34 8.28 14.32
C VAL A 110 1.94 8.72 14.73
N GLU A 111 0.90 8.32 13.98
CA GLU A 111 -0.50 8.63 14.34
C GLU A 111 -0.88 8.07 15.72
N THR A 112 -0.46 6.85 16.03
CA THR A 112 -0.74 6.23 17.35
C THR A 112 -0.08 7.03 18.48
N SER A 113 1.12 7.54 18.23
CA SER A 113 1.86 8.36 19.21
C SER A 113 1.23 9.74 19.38
N LEU A 114 0.79 10.35 18.27
CA LEU A 114 0.02 11.59 18.25
C LEU A 114 -1.31 11.46 19.01
N GLN A 115 -2.06 10.38 18.81
CA GLN A 115 -3.30 10.14 19.55
C GLN A 115 -3.04 10.06 21.05
N LYS A 116 -2.00 9.32 21.49
CA LYS A 116 -1.61 9.28 22.90
C LYS A 116 -1.22 10.65 23.44
N TYR A 117 -0.45 11.43 22.68
CA TYR A 117 -0.09 12.79 23.06
C TYR A 117 -1.33 13.67 23.23
N LEU A 118 -2.24 13.66 22.27
CA LEU A 118 -3.48 14.44 22.34
C LEU A 118 -4.36 14.00 23.51
N SER A 119 -4.52 12.69 23.76
CA SER A 119 -5.29 12.19 24.90
C SER A 119 -4.69 12.56 26.26
N ASN A 120 -3.36 12.67 26.36
CA ASN A 120 -2.68 13.03 27.61
C ASN A 120 -2.55 14.54 27.84
N ASN A 121 -2.70 15.36 26.79
CA ASN A 121 -2.52 16.83 26.85
C ASN A 121 -3.81 17.62 26.54
N LEU A 122 -4.94 16.93 26.29
CA LEU A 122 -6.26 17.54 26.32
C LEU A 122 -6.73 17.63 27.77
N ASP A 123 -6.38 18.73 28.44
CA ASP A 123 -7.01 19.10 29.70
C ASP A 123 -8.53 19.21 29.49
N THR A 124 -9.31 18.37 30.17
CA THR A 124 -10.73 18.67 30.41
C THR A 124 -10.80 20.01 31.13
N PRO A 125 -11.51 21.04 30.59
CA PRO A 125 -11.61 22.31 31.27
C PRO A 125 -12.25 22.07 32.64
N HIS A 126 -11.50 22.41 33.71
CA HIS A 126 -12.07 22.48 35.05
C HIS A 126 -13.12 23.61 35.07
N PRO A 127 -14.34 23.37 35.60
CA PRO A 127 -15.27 24.46 35.84
C PRO A 127 -14.59 25.47 36.76
N LEU A 128 -14.58 26.74 36.35
CA LEU A 128 -14.20 27.84 37.23
C LEU A 128 -15.25 27.92 38.35
N ASP A 129 -14.81 27.70 39.58
CA ASP A 129 -15.58 27.94 40.82
C ASP A 129 -15.90 29.44 41.01
#